data_AF-A0AA42YL50-F1
#
_entry.id   AF-A0AA42YL50-F1
#
_cell.length_a   1.000
_cell.length_b   1.000
_cell.length_c   1.000
_cell.angle_alpha   90.00
_cell.angle_beta   90.00
_cell.angle_gamma   90.00
#
_symmetry.space_group_name_H-M   'P 1'
#
loop_
_entity.id
_entity.type
_entity.pdbx_description
1 polymer ?
#
loop_
_entity_poly.entity_id
_entity_poly.type
_entity_poly.pdbx_seq_one_letter_code
_entity_poly.pdbx_strand_id
1 'polypeptide(L)' 'MLFPDYRPRRLRQNDAFRRMMRETRLSVDDFIFPLFAIKGKGVKNPIDSMPGHYQLSIDNLIKTAKKAYELRIPAIMLFG' A
#
# COMPACT_ATOMS: atom_id res chain seq x y z
N MET A 1 -21.48 -24.89 -21.77
CA MET A 1 -20.57 -24.25 -22.76
C MET A 1 -19.29 -25.05 -22.81
N LEU A 2 -18.88 -25.51 -23.99
CA LEU A 2 -17.68 -26.33 -24.18
C LEU A 2 -16.67 -25.58 -25.06
N PHE A 3 -15.40 -25.98 -24.96
CA PHE A 3 -14.41 -25.58 -25.95
C PHE A 3 -14.76 -26.25 -27.29
N PRO A 4 -14.69 -25.57 -28.45
CA PRO A 4 -14.07 -24.26 -28.70
C PRO A 4 -15.00 -23.04 -28.65
N ASP A 5 -16.29 -23.22 -28.38
CA ASP A 5 -17.28 -22.13 -28.39
C ASP A 5 -17.02 -21.12 -27.28
N TYR A 6 -16.72 -21.63 -26.08
CA TYR A 6 -16.33 -20.81 -24.94
C TYR A 6 -14.81 -20.83 -24.72
N ARG A 7 -14.18 -19.67 -24.92
CA ARG A 7 -12.73 -19.48 -24.74
C ARG A 7 -12.47 -18.26 -23.86
N PRO A 8 -12.31 -18.44 -22.54
CA PRO A 8 -12.04 -17.33 -21.60
C PRO A 8 -10.82 -16.49 -21.96
N ARG A 9 -9.85 -17.09 -22.68
CA ARG A 9 -8.66 -16.38 -23.16
C ARG A 9 -8.97 -15.25 -24.13
N ARG A 10 -10.11 -15.25 -24.85
CA ARG A 10 -10.51 -14.17 -25.79
C ARG A 10 -10.52 -12.80 -25.09
N LEU A 11 -11.07 -12.73 -23.88
CA LEU A 11 -11.13 -11.50 -23.07
C LEU A 11 -9.79 -11.15 -22.39
N ARG A 12 -8.75 -11.98 -22.54
CA ARG A 12 -7.42 -11.76 -21.95
C ARG A 12 -6.35 -11.44 -23.01
N GLN A 13 -6.72 -11.37 -24.29
CA GLN A 13 -5.79 -11.26 -25.41
C GLN A 13 -4.96 -9.97 -25.40
N ASN A 14 -5.54 -8.85 -24.99
CA ASN A 14 -4.85 -7.56 -24.97
C ASN A 14 -5.21 -6.75 -23.71
N ASP A 15 -4.49 -5.65 -23.51
CA ASP A 15 -4.67 -4.80 -22.35
C ASP A 15 -6.06 -4.13 -22.32
N ALA A 16 -6.57 -3.70 -23.48
CA ALA A 16 -7.87 -3.05 -23.58
C ALA A 16 -9.00 -3.95 -23.06
N PHE A 17 -9.06 -5.22 -23.48
CA PHE A 17 -10.05 -6.18 -22.99
C PHE A 17 -9.88 -6.46 -21.50
N ARG A 18 -8.65 -6.66 -21.03
CA ARG A 18 -8.39 -6.90 -19.60
C ARG A 18 -8.77 -5.70 -18.73
N ARG A 19 -8.57 -4.47 -19.22
CA ARG A 19 -8.95 -3.23 -18.54
C ARG A 19 -10.48 -3.07 -18.46
N MET A 20 -11.20 -3.42 -19.52
CA MET A 20 -12.67 -3.37 -19.54
C MET A 20 -13.30 -4.42 -18.62
N MET A 21 -12.74 -5.63 -18.59
CA MET A 21 -13.27 -6.75 -17.82
C MET A 21 -12.76 -6.82 -16.36
N ARG A 22 -11.89 -5.91 -15.93
CA ARG A 22 -11.29 -5.94 -14.58
C ARG A 22 -12.35 -5.65 -13.51
N GLU A 23 -12.57 -6.61 -12.62
CA GLU A 23 -13.55 -6.52 -11.54
C GLU A 23 -13.05 -5.69 -10.34
N THR A 24 -11.79 -5.88 -9.94
CA THR A 24 -11.21 -5.20 -8.76
C THR A 24 -10.23 -4.13 -9.18
N ARG A 25 -10.33 -2.96 -8.55
CA ARG A 25 -9.35 -1.87 -8.68
C ARG A 25 -8.85 -1.49 -7.29
N LEU A 26 -7.61 -1.05 -7.26
CA LEU A 26 -6.98 -0.51 -6.07
C LEU A 26 -6.66 0.96 -6.34
N SER A 27 -6.93 1.79 -5.35
CA SER A 27 -6.68 3.22 -5.31
C SER A 27 -5.91 3.57 -4.04
N VAL A 28 -5.38 4.79 -3.96
CA VAL A 28 -4.71 5.24 -2.74
C VAL A 28 -5.69 5.31 -1.56
N ASP A 29 -6.97 5.55 -1.86
CA ASP A 29 -8.04 5.67 -0.86
C ASP A 29 -8.33 4.34 -0.13
N ASP A 30 -7.81 3.22 -0.65
CA ASP A 30 -7.95 1.89 -0.04
C ASP A 30 -6.84 1.60 1.00
N PHE A 31 -5.87 2.51 1.20
CA PHE A 31 -4.72 2.27 2.07
C PHE A 31 -4.82 2.91 3.45
N ILE A 32 -4.35 2.17 4.46
CA ILE A 32 -4.05 2.67 5.80
C ILE A 32 -2.56 2.42 6.04
N PHE A 33 -1.82 3.41 6.54
CA PHE A 33 -0.37 3.29 6.74
C PHE A 33 0.01 3.09 8.23
N PRO A 34 0.49 1.89 8.62
CA PRO A 34 0.95 1.63 9.98
C PRO A 34 2.28 2.33 10.29
N LEU A 35 2.38 2.99 11.45
CA LEU A 35 3.61 3.59 11.95
C LEU A 35 3.88 3.14 13.40
N PHE A 36 5.15 2.84 13.69
CA PHE A 36 5.62 2.44 15.00
C PHE A 36 6.37 3.59 15.68
N ALA A 37 5.89 4.02 16.84
CA ALA A 37 6.47 5.07 17.66
C ALA A 37 7.43 4.47 18.70
N ILE A 38 8.52 5.18 19.00
CA ILE A 38 9.41 4.89 20.12
C ILE A 38 9.77 6.18 20.83
N LYS A 39 10.01 6.13 22.15
CA LYS A 39 10.50 7.29 22.91
C LYS A 39 11.91 7.69 22.44
N GLY A 40 12.22 8.97 22.54
CA GLY A 40 13.50 9.55 22.15
C GLY A 40 13.35 10.67 21.13
N LYS A 41 14.48 11.20 20.65
CA LYS A 41 14.54 12.29 19.67
C LYS A 41 15.54 11.93 18.57
N GLY A 42 15.16 12.06 17.31
CA GLY A 42 16.00 11.69 16.17
C GLY A 42 16.24 10.18 16.04
N VAL A 43 15.55 9.36 16.82
CA VAL A 43 15.65 7.89 16.78
C VAL A 43 14.96 7.37 15.52
N LYS A 44 15.64 6.44 14.86
CA LYS A 44 15.15 5.62 13.75
C LYS A 44 15.71 4.21 13.93
N ASN A 45 15.00 3.38 14.70
CA ASN A 45 15.43 2.04 15.07
C ASN A 45 14.90 1.02 14.03
N PRO A 46 15.75 0.28 13.30
CA PRO A 46 15.29 -0.72 12.34
C PRO A 46 14.55 -1.87 13.02
N ILE A 47 13.59 -2.46 12.32
CA ILE A 47 12.93 -3.70 12.73
C ILE A 47 13.49 -4.82 11.84
N ASP A 48 14.39 -5.65 12.37
CA ASP A 48 15.14 -6.64 11.57
C ASP A 48 14.23 -7.66 10.86
N SER A 49 13.11 -8.03 11.49
CA SER A 49 12.11 -8.92 10.90
C SER A 49 11.23 -8.27 9.82
N MET A 50 11.27 -6.93 9.71
CA MET A 50 10.49 -6.16 8.73
C MET A 50 11.43 -5.19 7.97
N PRO A 51 12.19 -5.69 6.98
CA PRO A 51 13.12 -4.85 6.22
C PRO A 51 12.45 -3.62 5.62
N GLY A 52 13.05 -2.44 5.83
CA GLY A 52 12.51 -1.15 5.39
C GLY A 52 11.55 -0.48 6.40
N HIS A 53 11.15 -1.18 7.46
CA HIS A 53 10.35 -0.62 8.55
C HIS A 53 11.22 -0.24 9.76
N TYR A 54 10.78 0.80 10.48
CA TYR A 54 11.51 1.37 11.60
C TYR A 54 10.53 1.76 12.70
N GLN A 55 10.99 1.66 13.95
CA GLN A 55 10.39 2.38 15.08
C GLN A 55 10.97 3.80 15.09
N LEU A 56 10.08 4.79 15.06
CA LEU A 56 10.43 6.18 14.87
C LEU A 56 10.15 6.99 16.14
N SER A 57 11.11 7.83 16.51
CA SER A 57 10.82 8.96 17.42
C SER A 57 9.73 9.86 16.84
N ILE A 58 9.00 10.58 17.71
CA ILE A 58 7.87 11.42 17.30
C ILE A 58 8.27 12.43 16.21
N ASP A 59 9.47 13.02 16.30
CA ASP A 59 9.96 13.98 15.30
C ASP A 59 10.19 13.37 13.91
N ASN A 60 10.68 12.13 13.86
CA ASN A 60 10.83 11.39 12.60
C ASN A 60 9.49 10.82 12.11
N LEU A 61 8.60 10.45 13.02
CA LEU A 61 7.27 9.95 12.70
C LEU A 61 6.44 11.02 12.00
N ILE A 62 6.45 12.28 12.49
CA ILE A 62 5.76 13.41 11.86
C ILE A 62 6.25 13.65 10.42
N LYS A 63 7.57 13.57 10.17
CA LYS A 63 8.13 13.70 8.81
C LYS A 63 7.60 12.60 7.88
N THR A 64 7.52 11.37 8.38
CA THR A 64 7.00 10.22 7.63
C THR A 64 5.50 10.35 7.37
N ALA A 65 4.73 10.78 8.38
CA ALA A 65 3.29 11.05 8.26
C ALA A 65 3.00 12.15 7.22
N LYS A 66 3.82 13.22 7.19
CA LYS A 66 3.70 14.27 6.17
C LYS A 66 3.89 13.72 4.75
N LYS A 67 4.88 12.85 4.54
CA LYS A 67 5.08 12.17 3.24
C LYS A 67 3.89 11.30 2.85
N ALA A 68 3.33 10.55 3.81
CA ALA A 68 2.13 9.74 3.58
C ALA A 68 0.93 10.61 3.16
N TYR A 69 0.77 11.77 3.79
CA TYR A 69 -0.24 12.75 3.42
C TYR A 69 -0.01 13.35 2.02
N GLU A 70 1.23 13.69 1.67
CA GLU A 70 1.59 14.16 0.31
C GLU A 70 1.29 13.11 -0.76
N LEU A 71 1.41 11.81 -0.42
CA LEU A 71 1.00 10.69 -1.26
C LEU A 71 -0.51 10.43 -1.29
N ARG A 72 -1.30 11.23 -0.56
CA ARG A 72 -2.78 11.13 -0.41
C ARG A 72 -3.29 9.89 0.31
N ILE A 73 -2.46 9.26 1.14
CA ILE A 73 -2.92 8.13 1.97
C ILE A 73 -3.93 8.67 2.99
N PRO A 74 -5.16 8.12 3.06
CA PRO A 74 -6.25 8.72 3.84
C PRO A 74 -6.08 8.57 5.35
N ALA A 75 -5.36 7.55 5.82
CA ALA A 75 -5.24 7.26 7.24
C ALA A 75 -3.90 6.65 7.65
N ILE A 76 -3.54 6.90 8.91
CA ILE A 76 -2.37 6.33 9.58
C ILE A 76 -2.87 5.53 10.80
N MET A 77 -2.28 4.37 11.03
CA MET A 77 -2.51 3.55 12.23
C MET A 77 -1.26 3.59 13.11
N LEU A 78 -1.39 4.10 14.34
CA LEU A 78 -0.27 4.29 15.25
C LEU A 78 -0.14 3.14 16.25
N PHE A 79 1.08 2.62 16.38
CA PHE A 79 1.52 1.68 17.41
C PHE A 79 2.66 2.32 18.19
N GLY A 80 2.74 2.16 19.51
CA GLY A 80 3.79 2.76 20.35
C GLY A 80 4.07 1.99 21.61
#